data_AF-A0A438GK95-F1
#
_entry.id   AF-A0A438GK95-F1
#
_cell.length_a   1.000
_cell.length_b   1.000
_cell.length_c   1.000
_cell.angle_alpha   90.00
_cell.angle_beta   90.00
_cell.angle_gamma   90.00
#
_symmetry.space_group_name_H-M   'P 1'
#
loop_
_entity.id
_entity.type
_entity.pdbx_description
1 polymer ?
#
loop_
_entity_poly.entity_id
_entity_poly.type
_entity_poly.pdbx_seq_one_letter_code
_entity_poly.pdbx_strand_id
1 'polypeptide(L)' 'MTGVVVDVGDGATHVVPVADGYVIGSSIKSIPIAGKDVTLFVQQLMRL' A
#
# COMPACT_ATOMS: atom_id res chain seq x y z
N MET A 1 4.37 -21.06 5.34
CA MET A 1 4.87 -19.86 4.62
C MET A 1 4.33 -18.64 5.33
N THR A 2 5.20 -17.75 5.80
CA THR A 2 4.81 -16.57 6.57
C THR A 2 5.41 -15.34 5.91
N GLY A 3 4.63 -14.27 5.81
CA GLY A 3 5.06 -13.04 5.17
C GLY A 3 3.97 -11.97 5.16
N VAL A 4 4.22 -10.92 4.39
CA VAL A 4 3.27 -9.83 4.18
C VAL A 4 3.25 -9.48 2.71
N VAL A 5 2.05 -9.36 2.15
CA VAL A 5 1.85 -8.76 0.83
C VAL A 5 1.59 -7.27 1.05
N VAL A 6 2.34 -6.43 0.34
CA VAL A 6 2.12 -4.99 0.30
C VAL A 6 1.73 -4.65 -1.13
N ASP A 7 0.44 -4.39 -1.33
CA ASP A 7 -0.12 -4.04 -2.63
C ASP A 7 -0.32 -2.52 -2.70
N VAL A 8 0.44 -1.87 -3.57
CA VAL A 8 0.41 -0.40 -3.73
C VAL A 8 -0.33 -0.08 -5.03
N GLY A 9 -1.56 0.44 -4.89
CA GLY A 9 -2.37 0.87 -6.02
C GLY A 9 -2.19 2.36 -6.36
N ASP A 10 -3.16 2.91 -7.10
CA ASP A 10 -3.23 4.34 -7.40
C ASP A 10 -3.74 5.16 -6.21
N GLY A 11 -4.77 4.66 -5.49
CA GLY A 11 -5.45 5.42 -4.43
C GLY A 11 -5.20 4.95 -2.99
N ALA A 12 -4.66 3.75 -2.78
CA ALA A 12 -4.30 3.26 -1.45
C ALA A 12 -3.21 2.18 -1.51
N THR A 13 -2.51 2.01 -0.40
CA THR A 13 -1.62 0.87 -0.14
C THR A 13 -2.32 -0.11 0.82
N HIS A 14 -2.41 -1.38 0.44
CA HIS A 14 -2.97 -2.45 1.25
C HIS A 14 -1.87 -3.34 1.82
N VAL A 15 -1.94 -3.61 3.12
CA VAL A 15 -1.02 -4.51 3.82
C VAL A 15 -1.80 -5.76 4.24
N VAL A 16 -1.41 -6.91 3.69
CA VAL A 16 -2.09 -8.20 3.87
C VAL A 16 -1.11 -9.21 4.50
N PRO A 17 -1.16 -9.42 5.82
CA PRO A 17 -0.32 -10.40 6.49
C PRO A 17 -0.78 -11.84 6.20
N VAL A 18 0.17 -12.73 6.01
CA VAL A 18 -0.02 -14.16 5.74
C VAL A 18 0.79 -14.99 6.73
N ALA A 19 0.15 -15.95 7.40
CA ALA A 19 0.81 -16.92 8.28
C ALA A 19 0.39 -18.33 7.90
N ASP A 20 1.37 -19.22 7.79
CA ASP A 20 1.17 -20.62 7.37
C ASP A 20 0.38 -20.79 6.07
N GLY A 21 0.50 -19.82 5.16
CA GLY A 21 -0.21 -19.78 3.88
C GLY A 21 -1.63 -19.21 3.93
N TYR A 22 -2.11 -18.79 5.11
CA TYR A 22 -3.44 -18.20 5.30
C TYR A 22 -3.38 -16.69 5.56
N VAL A 23 -4.35 -15.97 5.02
CA VAL A 23 -4.51 -14.53 5.25
C VAL A 23 -5.04 -14.30 6.67
N ILE A 24 -4.37 -13.42 7.43
CA ILE A 24 -4.86 -12.96 8.73
C ILE A 24 -5.77 -11.76 8.51
N GLY A 25 -7.04 -12.03 8.18
CA GLY A 25 -8.00 -11.01 7.74
C GLY A 25 -8.22 -9.87 8.75
N SER A 26 -8.21 -10.15 10.05
CA SER A 26 -8.35 -9.15 11.12
C SER A 26 -7.19 -8.14 11.19
N SER A 27 -6.06 -8.47 10.54
CA SER A 27 -4.85 -7.65 10.54
C SER A 27 -4.61 -6.93 9.21
N ILE A 28 -5.55 -6.98 8.26
CA ILE A 28 -5.47 -6.21 7.01
C ILE A 28 -5.56 -4.71 7.35
N LYS A 29 -4.70 -3.91 6.72
CA LYS A 29 -4.68 -2.45 6.85
C LYS A 29 -4.66 -1.78 5.49
N SER A 30 -5.35 -0.65 5.38
CA SER A 30 -5.29 0.24 4.22
C SER A 30 -4.70 1.57 4.65
N ILE A 31 -3.72 2.05 3.89
CA ILE A 31 -3.06 3.35 4.07
C ILE A 31 -3.47 4.24 2.89
N PRO A 32 -4.03 5.45 3.13
CA PRO A 32 -4.44 6.36 2.08
C PRO A 32 -3.25 7.15 1.51
N ILE A 33 -2.19 6.42 1.13
CA ILE A 33 -1.01 6.92 0.43
C ILE A 33 -0.65 5.89 -0.62
N ALA A 34 -0.45 6.34 -1.85
CA ALA A 34 -0.37 5.48 -3.03
C ALA A 34 0.34 6.15 -4.21
N GLY A 35 0.33 5.50 -5.38
CA GLY A 35 1.01 5.99 -6.58
C GLY A 35 0.55 7.38 -7.04
N LYS A 36 -0.73 7.71 -6.86
CA LYS A 36 -1.27 9.03 -7.19
C LYS A 36 -0.63 10.13 -6.34
N ASP A 37 -0.45 9.88 -5.05
CA ASP A 37 0.14 10.86 -4.13
C ASP A 37 1.59 11.15 -4.50
N VAL A 38 2.35 10.11 -4.88
CA VAL A 38 3.72 10.25 -5.40
C VAL A 38 3.73 11.08 -6.68
N THR A 39 2.82 10.79 -7.61
CA THR A 39 2.70 11.53 -8.87
C THR A 39 2.40 13.01 -8.64
N LEU A 40 1.43 13.31 -7.78
CA LEU A 40 1.07 14.68 -7.41
C LEU A 40 2.22 15.41 -6.71
N PHE A 41 2.93 14.73 -5.81
CA PHE A 41 4.08 15.29 -5.12
C PHE A 41 5.19 15.70 -6.10
N VAL A 42 5.57 14.81 -7.03
CA VAL A 42 6.60 15.13 -8.04
C VAL A 42 6.13 16.27 -8.96
N GLN A 43 4.86 16.27 -9.38
CA GLN A 43 4.29 17.38 -10.16
C GLN A 43 4.32 18.71 -9.42
N GLN A 44 4.09 18.73 -8.10
CA GLN A 44 4.20 19.93 -7.29
C GLN A 44 5.64 20.44 -7.22
N LEU A 45 6.62 19.55 -7.06
CA LEU A 45 8.04 19.91 -7.07
C LEU A 45 8.49 20.50 -8.40
N MET A 46 7.97 20.02 -9.53
CA MET A 46 8.31 20.54 -10.87
C MET A 46 7.66 21.89 -11.19
N ARG A 47 6.70 22.37 -10.38
CA ARG A 47 6.09 23.70 -10.54
C ARG A 47 6.82 24.79 -9.74
N LEU A 48 7.79 24.42 -8.93
CA LEU A 48 8.72 25.33 -8.25
C LEU A 48 9.75 25.87 -9.25
#